data_AF-A0A3D4PZU7-F1
#
_entry.id   AF-A0A3D4PZU7-F1
#
_cell.length_a   1.000
_cell.length_b   1.000
_cell.length_c   1.000
_cell.angle_alpha   90.00
_cell.angle_beta   90.00
_cell.angle_gamma   90.00
#
_symmetry.space_group_name_H-M   'P 1'
#
loop_
_entity.id
_entity.type
_entity.pdbx_description
1 polymer ?
#
loop_
_entity_poly.entity_id
_entity_poly.type
_entity_poly.pdbx_seq_one_letter_code
_entity_poly.pdbx_strand_id
1 'polypeptide(L)'
;MLLDYLAKHEEKLAHLITNFKQQGDTHALNTWCREHFEKKPVIQHSLNDRPLAELTPDELLEYVTFHHSQIIDLYKTLLAKAPIPAMTELLKQLVALEEHEIQSMMQGANQVGEVY
;
A
#
# COMPACT_ATOMS: atom_id res chain seq x y z
N MET A 1 -11.60 -0.81 15.00
CA MET A 1 -11.76 -1.98 14.11
C MET A 1 -11.05 -1.78 12.78
N LEU A 2 -11.25 -0.66 12.06
CA LEU A 2 -10.54 -0.38 10.81
C LEU A 2 -9.02 -0.19 10.97
N LEU A 3 -8.59 0.62 11.94
CA LEU A 3 -7.16 0.87 12.20
C LEU A 3 -6.39 -0.40 12.65
N ASP A 4 -7.05 -1.28 13.41
CA ASP A 4 -6.45 -2.55 13.86
C ASP A 4 -6.32 -3.56 12.69
N TYR A 5 -7.32 -3.59 11.81
CA TYR A 5 -7.27 -4.35 10.56
C TYR A 5 -6.13 -3.86 9.65
N LEU A 6 -6.02 -2.54 9.48
CA LEU A 6 -4.97 -1.90 8.68
C LEU A 6 -3.58 -2.21 9.26
N ALA A 7 -3.39 -2.08 10.58
CA ALA A 7 -2.12 -2.37 11.23
C ALA A 7 -1.67 -3.83 10.98
N LYS A 8 -2.60 -4.79 11.03
CA LYS A 8 -2.31 -6.19 10.72
C LYS A 8 -1.98 -6.41 9.24
N HIS A 9 -2.63 -5.68 8.34
CA HIS A 9 -2.32 -5.77 6.91
C HIS A 9 -0.90 -5.26 6.62
N GLU A 10 -0.57 -4.07 7.13
CA GLU A 10 0.74 -3.45 7.01
C GLU A 10 1.84 -4.33 7.60
N GLU A 11 1.60 -4.96 8.76
CA GLU A 11 2.54 -5.89 9.38
C GLU A 11 2.80 -7.11 8.49
N LYS A 12 1.73 -7.71 7.92
CA LYS A 12 1.84 -8.84 7.00
C LYS A 12 2.63 -8.47 5.74
N LEU A 13 2.39 -7.28 5.21
CA LEU A 13 3.07 -6.76 4.03
C LEU A 13 4.56 -6.50 4.31
N ALA A 14 4.88 -5.88 5.45
CA ALA A 14 6.25 -5.68 5.90
C ALA A 14 7.01 -7.02 6.05
N HIS A 15 6.35 -8.05 6.58
CA HIS A 15 6.92 -9.39 6.68
C HIS A 15 7.20 -10.02 5.31
N LEU A 16 6.26 -9.93 4.37
CA LEU A 16 6.44 -10.46 3.00
C LEU A 16 7.61 -9.78 2.29
N ILE A 17 7.71 -8.45 2.37
CA ILE A 17 8.81 -7.69 1.77
C ILE A 17 10.15 -8.02 2.44
N THR A 18 10.17 -8.16 3.77
CA THR A 18 11.39 -8.49 4.51
C THR A 18 11.92 -9.88 4.14
N ASN A 19 11.03 -10.87 4.07
CA ASN A 19 11.38 -12.23 3.64
C ASN A 19 11.89 -12.24 2.20
N PHE A 20 11.30 -11.43 1.31
CA PHE A 20 11.78 -11.32 -0.06
C PHE A 20 13.15 -10.62 -0.16
N LYS A 21 13.40 -9.58 0.65
CA LYS A 21 14.71 -8.94 0.74
C LYS A 21 15.82 -9.92 1.15
N GLN A 22 15.50 -10.92 1.96
CA GLN A 22 16.46 -11.96 2.37
C GLN A 22 16.72 -12.99 1.26
N GLN A 23 15.83 -13.11 0.28
CA GLN A 23 15.89 -14.13 -0.78
C GLN A 23 16.42 -13.60 -2.13
N GLY A 24 16.52 -12.28 -2.30
CA GLY A 24 16.90 -11.64 -3.57
C GLY A 24 18.10 -10.70 -3.48
N ASP A 25 18.73 -10.46 -4.62
CA ASP A 25 19.77 -9.43 -4.78
C ASP A 25 19.12 -8.03 -4.62
N THR A 26 19.20 -7.50 -3.40
CA THR A 26 18.41 -6.34 -2.95
C THR A 26 18.92 -5.01 -3.50
N HIS A 27 20.07 -5.00 -4.17
CA HIS A 27 20.68 -3.78 -4.65
C HIS A 27 19.88 -3.13 -5.78
N ALA A 28 19.36 -3.92 -6.73
CA ALA A 28 18.56 -3.42 -7.84
C ALA A 28 17.21 -2.86 -7.36
N LEU A 29 16.57 -3.55 -6.42
CA LEU A 29 15.28 -3.16 -5.86
C LEU A 29 15.37 -1.85 -5.08
N ASN A 30 16.40 -1.72 -4.22
CA ASN A 30 16.64 -0.47 -3.48
C ASN A 30 16.89 0.71 -4.42
N THR A 31 17.63 0.51 -5.51
CA THR A 31 17.87 1.56 -6.52
C THR A 31 16.56 1.99 -7.18
N TRP A 32 15.72 1.05 -7.62
CA TRP A 32 14.47 1.41 -8.29
C TRP A 32 13.45 2.05 -7.34
N CYS A 33 13.38 1.62 -6.08
CA CYS A 33 12.56 2.28 -5.07
C CYS A 33 13.01 3.73 -4.87
N ARG A 34 14.32 3.96 -4.73
CA ARG A 34 14.87 5.33 -4.60
C ARG A 34 14.53 6.19 -5.81
N GLU A 35 14.76 5.68 -7.02
CA GLU A 35 14.42 6.40 -8.27
C GLU A 35 12.93 6.72 -8.38
N HIS A 36 12.05 5.83 -7.91
CA HIS A 36 10.62 6.06 -7.92
C HIS A 36 10.25 7.19 -6.96
N PHE A 37 10.76 7.15 -5.72
CA PHE A 37 10.48 8.19 -4.72
C PHE A 37 11.12 9.54 -5.04
N GLU A 38 12.23 9.57 -5.78
CA GLU A 38 12.80 10.81 -6.31
C GLU A 38 11.90 11.47 -7.38
N LYS A 39 11.20 10.66 -8.19
CA LYS A 39 10.31 11.14 -9.26
C LYS A 39 8.88 11.38 -8.80
N LYS A 40 8.42 10.58 -7.85
CA LYS A 40 7.11 10.62 -7.21
C LYS A 40 7.34 10.50 -5.70
N PRO A 41 7.64 11.61 -5.00
CA PRO A 41 7.73 11.57 -3.55
C PRO A 41 6.43 10.98 -2.99
N VAL A 42 6.53 10.11 -1.98
CA VAL A 42 5.34 9.64 -1.26
C VAL A 42 4.65 10.89 -0.74
N ILE A 43 3.50 11.20 -1.32
CA ILE A 43 2.66 12.26 -0.83
C ILE A 43 2.07 11.68 0.45
N GLN A 44 2.68 12.01 1.59
CA GLN A 44 1.94 11.98 2.83
C GLN A 44 0.78 12.95 2.61
N HIS A 45 -0.41 12.41 2.39
CA HIS A 45 -1.60 13.22 2.21
C HIS A 45 -1.83 13.94 3.53
N SER A 46 -1.22 15.12 3.67
CA SER A 46 -1.33 15.97 4.83
C SER A 46 -2.76 16.50 4.84
N LEU A 47 -3.67 15.71 5.41
CA LEU A 47 -4.95 16.19 5.93
C LEU A 47 -4.62 17.09 7.14
N ASN A 48 -4.07 18.27 6.86
CA ASN A 48 -3.84 19.37 7.81
C ASN A 48 -3.11 19.01 9.12
N ASP A 49 -2.12 18.11 9.10
CA ASP A 49 -1.39 17.67 10.31
C ASP A 49 -2.31 17.16 11.45
N ARG A 50 -3.58 16.82 11.15
CA ARG A 50 -4.52 16.34 12.16
C ARG A 50 -4.17 14.91 12.52
N PRO A 51 -4.16 14.56 13.83
CA PRO A 51 -4.02 13.17 14.25
C PRO A 51 -5.05 12.29 13.55
N LEU A 52 -4.67 11.08 13.14
CA LEU A 52 -5.60 10.10 12.54
C LEU A 52 -6.83 9.83 13.43
N ALA A 53 -6.70 10.02 14.74
CA ALA A 53 -7.78 9.89 15.72
C ALA A 53 -8.86 10.98 15.60
N GLU A 54 -8.56 12.10 14.92
CA GLU A 54 -9.47 13.23 14.72
C GLU A 54 -10.14 13.23 13.34
N LEU A 55 -9.75 12.30 12.45
CA LEU A 55 -10.34 12.17 11.12
C LEU A 55 -11.72 11.50 11.22
N THR A 56 -12.65 11.96 10.40
CA THR A 56 -13.92 11.26 10.20
C THR A 56 -13.68 9.90 9.52
N PRO A 57 -14.61 8.93 9.64
CA PRO A 57 -14.47 7.64 8.96
C PRO A 57 -14.24 7.75 7.45
N ASP A 58 -14.89 8.70 6.78
CA ASP A 58 -14.71 8.96 5.34
C ASP A 58 -13.33 9.55 5.03
N GLU A 59 -12.88 10.54 5.81
CA GLU A 59 -11.53 11.13 5.65
C GLU A 59 -10.43 10.09 5.92
N LEU A 60 -10.64 9.21 6.90
CA LEU A 60 -9.71 8.12 7.21
C LEU A 60 -9.68 7.08 6.09
N LEU A 61 -10.84 6.73 5.52
CA LEU A 61 -10.94 5.82 4.38
C LEU A 61 -10.24 6.40 3.15
N GLU A 62 -10.47 7.67 2.83
CA GLU A 62 -9.82 8.36 1.72
C GLU A 62 -8.30 8.41 1.92
N TYR A 63 -7.85 8.77 3.12
CA TYR A 63 -6.44 8.81 3.48
C TYR A 63 -5.75 7.46 3.27
N VAL A 64 -6.35 6.39 3.81
CA VAL A 64 -5.77 5.05 3.74
C VAL A 64 -5.80 4.51 2.31
N THR A 65 -6.92 4.67 1.59
CA THR A 65 -7.05 4.25 0.18
C THR A 65 -6.05 4.97 -0.73
N PHE A 66 -5.80 6.25 -0.47
CA PHE A 66 -4.79 7.03 -1.19
C PHE A 66 -3.38 6.51 -0.93
N HIS A 67 -3.06 6.13 0.31
CA HIS A 67 -1.79 5.49 0.65
C HIS A 67 -1.59 4.15 -0.08
N HIS A 68 -2.58 3.26 -0.06
CA HIS A 68 -2.52 1.99 -0.81
C HIS A 68 -2.37 2.22 -2.32
N SER A 69 -3.04 3.23 -2.88
CA SER A 69 -2.92 3.57 -4.30
C SER A 69 -1.49 3.97 -4.68
N GLN A 70 -0.79 4.72 -3.82
CA GLN A 70 0.63 5.05 -4.05
C GLN A 70 1.54 3.82 -3.99
N ILE A 71 1.25 2.88 -3.09
CA ILE A 71 2.00 1.63 -2.96
C ILE A 71 1.79 0.74 -4.20
N ILE A 72 0.56 0.65 -4.71
CA ILE A 72 0.26 -0.03 -5.98
C ILE A 72 1.05 0.57 -7.14
N ASP A 73 1.11 1.90 -7.23
CA ASP A 73 1.84 2.63 -8.26
C ASP A 73 3.35 2.33 -8.22
N LEU A 74 3.92 2.22 -7.01
CA LEU A 74 5.29 1.78 -6.80
C LEU A 74 5.48 0.34 -7.31
N TYR A 75 4.63 -0.60 -6.90
CA TYR A 75 4.75 -1.99 -7.33
C TYR A 75 4.60 -2.17 -8.84
N LYS A 76 3.67 -1.44 -9.47
CA LYS A 76 3.51 -1.42 -10.94
C LYS A 76 4.77 -0.88 -11.64
N THR A 77 5.41 0.14 -11.05
CA THR A 77 6.67 0.68 -11.57
C THR A 77 7.82 -0.32 -11.43
N LEU A 78 7.91 -1.02 -10.30
CA LEU A 78 8.90 -2.06 -10.08
C LEU A 78 8.66 -3.26 -11.00
N LEU A 79 7.41 -3.62 -11.23
CA LEU A 79 7.02 -4.73 -12.12
C LEU A 79 7.49 -4.49 -13.55
N ALA A 80 7.38 -3.26 -14.04
CA ALA A 80 7.86 -2.88 -15.36
C ALA A 80 9.39 -2.99 -15.52
N LYS A 81 10.13 -2.95 -14.41
CA LYS A 81 11.61 -3.06 -14.37
C LYS A 81 12.11 -4.44 -13.94
N ALA A 82 11.23 -5.31 -13.43
CA ALA A 82 11.60 -6.58 -12.81
C ALA A 82 12.23 -7.55 -13.83
N PRO A 83 13.51 -7.94 -13.67
CA PRO A 83 14.22 -8.76 -14.64
C PRO A 83 14.08 -10.27 -14.35
N ILE A 84 13.57 -10.63 -13.18
CA ILE A 84 13.50 -12.03 -12.70
C ILE A 84 12.03 -12.45 -12.56
N PRO A 85 11.60 -13.58 -13.14
CA PRO A 85 10.21 -14.05 -13.09
C PRO A 85 9.64 -14.18 -11.66
N ALA A 86 10.46 -14.60 -10.68
CA ALA A 86 10.04 -14.71 -9.29
C ALA A 86 9.68 -13.34 -8.66
N MET A 87 10.42 -12.29 -9.02
CA MET A 87 10.14 -10.92 -8.57
C MET A 87 8.87 -10.38 -9.24
N THR A 88 8.70 -10.65 -10.53
CA THR A 88 7.50 -10.28 -11.29
C THR A 88 6.24 -10.90 -10.68
N GLU A 89 6.30 -12.17 -10.31
CA GLU A 89 5.17 -12.88 -9.72
C GLU A 89 4.82 -12.35 -8.32
N LEU A 90 5.83 -12.08 -7.47
CA LEU A 90 5.61 -11.46 -6.18
C LEU A 90 4.96 -10.07 -6.32
N LEU A 91 5.49 -9.22 -7.21
CA LEU A 91 4.97 -7.87 -7.42
C LEU A 91 3.52 -7.89 -7.93
N LYS A 92 3.15 -8.86 -8.78
CA LYS A 92 1.75 -9.05 -9.19
C LYS A 92 0.86 -9.46 -8.02
N GLN A 93 1.32 -10.37 -7.16
CA GLN A 93 0.57 -10.78 -5.97
C GLN A 93 0.38 -9.61 -5.00
N LEU A 94 1.40 -8.77 -4.81
CA LEU A 94 1.32 -7.57 -3.99
C LEU A 94 0.32 -6.55 -4.59
N VAL A 95 0.37 -6.29 -5.89
CA VAL A 95 -0.62 -5.42 -6.55
C VAL A 95 -2.04 -5.93 -6.35
N ALA A 96 -2.28 -7.22 -6.58
CA ALA A 96 -3.61 -7.82 -6.42
C ALA A 96 -4.11 -7.77 -4.96
N LEU A 97 -3.20 -7.94 -3.99
CA LEU A 97 -3.53 -7.85 -2.57
C LEU A 97 -4.00 -6.44 -2.19
N GLU A 98 -3.26 -5.43 -2.62
CA GLU A 98 -3.59 -4.01 -2.35
C GLU A 98 -4.86 -3.57 -3.07
N GLU A 99 -5.07 -3.99 -4.32
CA GLU A 99 -6.30 -3.71 -5.06
C GLU A 99 -7.53 -4.34 -4.37
N HIS A 100 -7.37 -5.55 -3.82
CA HIS A 100 -8.42 -6.21 -3.04
C HIS A 100 -8.68 -5.52 -1.68
N GLU A 101 -7.63 -5.05 -1.01
CA GLU A 101 -7.73 -4.26 0.23
C GLU A 101 -8.60 -3.01 -0.02
N ILE A 102 -8.25 -2.23 -1.04
CA ILE A 102 -8.97 -1.02 -1.45
C ILE A 102 -10.45 -1.33 -1.77
N GLN A 103 -10.73 -2.40 -2.50
CA GLN A 103 -12.10 -2.82 -2.80
C GLN A 103 -12.88 -3.19 -1.53
N SER A 104 -12.25 -3.94 -0.62
CA SER A 104 -12.85 -4.35 0.64
C SER A 104 -13.16 -3.16 1.54
N MET A 105 -12.26 -2.17 1.58
CA MET A 105 -12.44 -0.93 2.34
C MET A 105 -13.59 -0.09 1.78
N MET A 106 -13.68 0.09 0.46
CA MET A 106 -14.81 0.79 -0.17
C MET A 106 -16.16 0.09 0.09
N GLN A 107 -16.19 -1.24 0.04
CA GLN A 107 -17.41 -2.01 0.31
C GLN A 107 -17.80 -1.95 1.79
N GLY A 108 -16.82 -2.03 2.70
CA GLY A 108 -17.04 -1.90 4.14
C GLY A 108 -17.56 -0.52 4.54
N ALA A 109 -17.08 0.54 3.89
CA ALA A 109 -17.57 1.90 4.11
C ALA A 109 -19.04 2.07 3.68
N ASN A 110 -19.43 1.48 2.55
CA ASN A 110 -20.81 1.51 2.08
C ASN A 110 -21.79 0.78 3.02
N GLN A 111 -21.35 -0.29 3.70
CA GLN A 111 -22.20 -1.01 4.67
C GLN A 111 -22.37 -0.27 6.01
N VAL A 112 -21.45 0.63 6.37
CA VAL A 112 -21.58 1.46 7.59
C VAL A 112 -22.54 2.64 7.35
N GLY A 113 -22.80 3.02 6.10
CA GLY A 113 -23.77 4.06 5.72
C GLY A 113 -25.24 3.64 5.76
N GLU A 114 -25.56 2.34 5.87
CA GLU A 114 -26.94 1.82 5.90
C GLU A 114 -27.48 1.57 7.33
N VAL A 115 -26.77 2.03 8.37
CA VAL A 115 -27.25 1.95 9.75
C VAL A 115 -27.38 3.36 10.35
N TYR A 116 -28.39 4.10 9.89
CA TYR A 116 -28.94 5.26 10.60
C TYR A 116 -30.46 5.34 10.45
#